data_AF-A0A6B3HK37-F1
#
_entry.id   AF-A0A6B3HK37-F1
#
_cell.length_a   1.000
_cell.length_b   1.000
_cell.length_c   1.000
_cell.angle_alpha   90.00
_cell.angle_beta   90.00
_cell.angle_gamma   90.00
#
_symmetry.space_group_name_H-M   'P 1'
#
loop_
_entity.id
_entity.type
_entity.pdbx_description
1 polymer ?
#
loop_
_entity_poly.entity_id
_entity_poly.type
_entity_poly.pdbx_seq_one_letter_code
_entity_poly.pdbx_strand_id
1 'polypeptide(L)' 'ARELSQGRVEACRILPADAPFTVAPGVSHHHDSRGEFARQYGGEEGAAFVVRPDGYLSACLRPPTVGELKEA' A
#
# COMPACT_ATOMS: atom_id res chain seq x y z
N ALA A 1 -3.25 7.85 -6.82
CA ALA A 1 -1.82 7.50 -7.04
C ALA A 1 -1.51 7.35 -8.53
N ARG A 2 -1.99 6.30 -9.21
CA ARG A 2 -1.70 6.05 -10.63
C ARG A 2 -1.95 7.27 -11.53
N GLU A 3 -3.15 7.84 -11.52
CA GLU A 3 -3.51 9.02 -12.33
C GLU A 3 -2.63 10.23 -12.00
N LEU A 4 -2.49 10.57 -10.72
CA LEU A 4 -1.67 11.69 -10.24
C LEU A 4 -0.18 11.55 -10.62
N SER A 5 0.32 10.32 -10.61
CA SER A 5 1.70 9.99 -10.98
C SER A 5 1.90 9.80 -12.49
N GLN A 6 0.88 10.03 -13.32
CA GLN A 6 0.91 9.76 -14.76
C GLN A 6 1.31 8.31 -15.08
N GLY A 7 0.82 7.36 -14.28
CA GLY A 7 1.06 5.93 -14.46
C GLY A 7 2.38 5.40 -13.88
N ARG A 8 3.18 6.24 -13.21
CA ARG A 8 4.47 5.82 -12.63
C ARG A 8 4.34 5.03 -11.33
N VAL A 9 3.19 5.15 -10.65
CA VAL A 9 2.88 4.45 -9.41
C VAL A 9 1.72 3.49 -9.64
N GLU A 10 1.92 2.22 -9.28
CA GLU A 10 0.86 1.21 -9.20
C GLU A 10 0.45 1.01 -7.73
N ALA A 11 -0.84 0.74 -7.52
CA ALA A 11 -1.38 0.53 -6.19
C ALA A 11 -1.62 -0.97 -5.97
N CYS A 12 -1.13 -1.48 -4.84
CA CYS A 12 -1.45 -2.82 -4.34
C CYS A 12 -2.04 -2.69 -2.94
N ARG A 13 -3.03 -3.52 -2.62
CA ARG A 13 -3.58 -3.63 -1.26
C ARG A 13 -2.96 -4.81 -0.55
N ILE A 14 -2.52 -4.57 0.68
CA ILE A 14 -2.16 -5.63 1.62
C ILE A 14 -3.36 -5.86 2.53
N LEU A 15 -3.87 -7.09 2.52
CA LEU A 15 -5.03 -7.53 3.29
C LEU A 15 -4.57 -8.37 4.49
N PRO A 16 -5.27 -8.32 5.62
CA PRO A 16 -5.01 -9.25 6.71
C PRO A 16 -5.24 -10.71 6.26
N ALA A 17 -4.68 -11.67 7.00
CA ALA A 17 -4.67 -13.09 6.64
C ALA A 17 -6.08 -13.67 6.42
N ASP A 18 -7.06 -13.20 7.19
CA ASP A 18 -8.44 -13.66 7.22
C ASP A 18 -9.41 -12.78 6.41
N ALA A 19 -8.90 -11.73 5.74
CA ALA A 19 -9.74 -10.89 4.92
C ALA A 19 -10.35 -11.70 3.76
N PRO A 20 -11.63 -11.47 3.41
CA PRO A 20 -12.20 -12.06 2.22
C PRO A 20 -11.52 -11.50 0.97
N PHE A 21 -11.29 -12.36 -0.02
CA PHE A 21 -10.82 -11.93 -1.33
C PHE A 21 -11.93 -11.14 -2.01
N THR A 22 -11.84 -9.81 -1.96
CA THR A 22 -12.74 -8.91 -2.67
C THR A 22 -12.02 -8.39 -3.89
N VAL A 23 -12.46 -8.85 -5.07
CA VAL A 23 -11.89 -8.40 -6.35
C VAL A 23 -12.39 -6.98 -6.62
N ALA A 24 -11.72 -5.98 -6.06
CA ALA A 24 -11.86 -4.62 -6.56
C ALA A 24 -11.21 -4.57 -7.96
N PRO A 25 -11.95 -4.22 -9.04
CA PRO A 25 -11.38 -4.19 -10.38
C PRO A 25 -10.19 -3.22 -10.45
N GLY A 26 -9.06 -3.68 -10.99
CA GLY A 26 -7.93 -2.82 -11.33
C GLY A 26 -6.92 -2.52 -10.21
N VAL A 27 -7.01 -3.18 -9.05
CA VAL A 27 -6.01 -3.08 -7.97
C VAL A 27 -5.52 -4.49 -7.62
N SER A 28 -4.21 -4.69 -7.55
CA SER A 28 -3.63 -5.97 -7.12
C SER A 28 -3.77 -6.14 -5.61
N HIS A 29 -4.01 -7.37 -5.14
CA HIS A 29 -4.23 -7.68 -3.73
C HIS A 29 -3.25 -8.76 -3.27
N HIS A 30 -2.69 -8.59 -2.07
CA HIS A 30 -1.85 -9.58 -1.40
C HIS A 30 -2.34 -9.77 0.03
N HIS A 31 -2.36 -11.02 0.52
CA HIS A 31 -2.63 -11.30 1.92
C HIS A 31 -1.33 -11.35 2.71
N ASP A 32 -1.30 -10.66 3.85
CA ASP A 32 -0.28 -10.85 4.87
C ASP A 32 -0.61 -12.11 5.70
N SER A 33 -0.58 -13.26 5.05
CA SER A 33 -1.07 -14.54 5.60
C SER A 33 -0.36 -14.97 6.89
N ARG A 34 0.81 -14.40 7.16
CA ARG A 34 1.64 -14.70 8.34
C ARG A 34 1.84 -13.49 9.26
N GLY A 35 1.23 -12.35 8.98
CA GLY A 35 1.42 -11.11 9.74
C GLY A 35 2.85 -10.54 9.62
N GLU A 36 3.64 -10.99 8.65
CA GLU A 36 5.04 -10.63 8.49
C GLU A 36 5.19 -9.19 8.00
N PHE A 37 4.28 -8.72 7.15
CA PHE A 37 4.29 -7.35 6.66
C PHE A 37 3.94 -6.37 7.79
N ALA A 38 2.84 -6.61 8.50
CA ALA A 38 2.41 -5.78 9.63
C ALA A 38 3.50 -5.71 10.70
N ARG A 39 4.11 -6.84 11.05
CA ARG A 39 5.20 -6.90 12.05
C ARG A 39 6.46 -6.15 11.61
N GLN A 40 6.87 -6.26 10.35
CA GLN A 40 8.14 -5.65 9.90
C GLN A 40 8.01 -4.16 9.63
N TYR A 41 6.87 -3.70 9.12
CA TYR A 41 6.71 -2.33 8.62
C TYR A 41 5.76 -1.47 9.47
N GLY A 42 5.14 -2.04 10.51
CA GLY A 42 4.17 -1.34 11.35
C GLY A 42 2.91 -0.98 10.57
N GLY A 43 2.39 -1.95 9.81
CA GLY A 43 1.16 -1.80 9.05
C GLY A 43 -0.05 -1.78 9.97
N GLU A 44 -0.46 -0.59 10.39
CA GLU A 44 -1.78 -0.36 11.00
C GLU A 44 -2.85 -0.21 9.91
N GLU A 45 -4.12 -0.34 10.28
CA GLU A 45 -5.23 -0.18 9.33
C GLU A 45 -5.14 1.18 8.63
N GLY A 46 -5.20 1.17 7.30
CA GLY A 46 -5.14 2.37 6.48
C GLY A 46 -3.73 2.94 6.26
N ALA A 47 -2.65 2.31 6.75
CA ALA A 47 -1.30 2.74 6.42
C ALA A 47 -0.97 2.56 4.92
N ALA A 48 -0.15 3.45 4.36
CA ALA A 48 0.34 3.37 2.99
C ALA A 48 1.86 3.50 2.92
N PHE A 49 2.46 2.74 2.01
CA PHE A 49 3.91 2.67 1.83
C PHE A 49 4.23 2.92 0.36
N VAL A 50 5.19 3.80 0.08
CA VAL A 50 5.67 4.05 -1.29
C VAL A 50 7.02 3.38 -1.46
N VAL A 51 7.09 2.40 -2.36
CA VAL A 51 8.32 1.67 -2.69
C VAL A 51 8.88 2.21 -3.99
N ARG A 52 10.15 2.61 -3.97
CA ARG A 52 10.89 3.07 -5.15
C ARG A 52 11.26 1.88 -6.04
N PRO A 53 11.58 2.12 -7.33
CA PRO A 53 12.01 1.04 -8.23
C PRO A 53 13.27 0.27 -7.77
N ASP A 54 14.08 0.83 -6.88
CA ASP A 54 15.25 0.18 -6.28
C ASP A 54 14.92 -0.65 -5.03
N GLY A 55 13.64 -0.75 -4.66
CA GLY A 55 13.16 -1.55 -3.53
C GLY A 55 13.18 -0.82 -2.18
N TYR A 56 13.61 0.44 -2.15
CA TYR A 56 13.63 1.23 -0.90
C TYR A 56 12.32 1.98 -0.67
N LEU A 57 11.97 2.18 0.59
CA LEU A 57 10.81 3.00 0.96
C LEU A 57 11.10 4.49 0.74
N SER A 58 10.23 5.17 0.00
CA SER A 58 10.21 6.63 -0.13
C SER A 58 9.42 7.28 1.01
N ALA A 59 8.31 6.65 1.40
CA ALA A 59 7.39 7.18 2.41
C ALA A 59 6.64 6.07 3.16
N CYS A 60 6.27 6.36 4.40
CA CYS A 60 5.36 5.59 5.24
C CYS A 60 4.30 6.56 5.80
N LEU A 61 3.05 6.39 5.40
CA LEU A 61 1.95 7.30 5.74
C LEU A 61 0.95 6.57 6.65
N ARG A 62 0.52 7.20 7.76
CA ARG A 62 -0.30 6.55 8.80
C ARG A 62 -1.36 7.48 9.42
N PRO A 63 -2.66 7.25 9.14
CA PRO A 63 -3.24 6.96 7.84
C PRO A 63 -3.04 8.17 6.90
N PRO A 64 -2.80 7.97 5.59
CA PRO A 64 -2.54 9.07 4.68
C PRO A 64 -3.77 9.97 4.52
N THR A 65 -3.57 11.27 4.69
CA THR A 65 -4.49 12.26 4.11
C THR A 65 -4.28 12.36 2.60
N VAL A 66 -5.29 12.80 1.86
CA VAL A 66 -5.21 12.95 0.38
C VAL A 66 -4.06 13.88 -0.04
N GLY A 67 -3.67 14.84 0.81
CA GLY A 67 -2.55 15.75 0.57
C GLY A 67 -1.19 15.05 0.63
N GLU A 68 -0.97 14.17 1.61
CA GLU A 68 0.31 13.48 1.78
C GLU A 68 0.59 12.47 0.66
N LEU A 69 -0.46 11.93 0.04
CA LEU A 69 -0.32 11.05 -1.13
C LEU A 69 0.10 11.80 -2.41
N LYS A 70 0.00 13.13 -2.46
CA LYS A 70 0.42 13.94 -3.62
C LYS A 70 1.89 14.29 -3.61
N GLU A 71 2.50 14.39 -2.44
CA GLU A 71 3.88 14.85 -2.23
C GLU A 71 4.90 13.69 -2.10
N ALA A 72 4.43 12.44 -2.13
CA ALA A 72 5.23 11.23 -1.93
C ALA A 72 5.80 10.60 -3.22
#